data_AF-A0A1I6CN86-F1
#
_entry.id   AF-A0A1I6CN86-F1
#
_cell.length_a   1.000
_cell.length_b   1.000
_cell.length_c   1.000
_cell.angle_alpha   90.00
_cell.angle_beta   90.00
_cell.angle_gamma   90.00
#
_symmetry.space_group_name_H-M   'P 1'
#
loop_
_entity.id
_entity.type
_entity.pdbx_description
1 polymer ?
#
loop_
_entity_poly.entity_id
_entity_poly.type
_entity_poly.pdbx_seq_one_letter_code
_entity_poly.pdbx_strand_id
1 'polypeptide(L)'
;MSAISQTGDHCGSFAVKGFLRRLLKSLTGFARTKTISRTAKIFHGDYAYDLIPDTAINDFMNMRRVTSVDAGDCYVCIFEKPLYQGGYFIIGPGERADVGACGSVIVGMQKFSVNMARKNARLPDRFWELSGPMYQWHFAAGYRYV
;
A
#
# COMPACT_ATOMS: atom_id res chain seq x y z
N MET A 1 0.42 -58.52 -36.17
CA MET A 1 -0.82 -59.25 -35.81
C MET A 1 -1.44 -58.48 -34.64
N SER A 2 -2.36 -57.52 -34.91
CA SER A 2 -3.85 -57.63 -34.86
C SER A 2 -4.36 -57.77 -33.41
N ALA A 3 -5.36 -57.08 -32.84
CA ALA A 3 -6.52 -56.29 -33.29
C ALA A 3 -6.96 -55.33 -32.12
N ILE A 4 -7.34 -54.05 -32.33
CA ILE A 4 -8.68 -53.44 -32.57
C ILE A 4 -9.77 -53.65 -31.48
N SER A 5 -10.17 -52.50 -30.91
CA SER A 5 -11.52 -52.01 -30.47
C SER A 5 -12.22 -52.55 -29.20
N GLN A 6 -12.54 -51.64 -28.28
CA GLN A 6 -13.94 -51.25 -28.03
C GLN A 6 -14.07 -49.89 -27.32
N THR A 7 -15.08 -49.16 -27.76
CA THR A 7 -15.59 -47.82 -27.43
C THR A 7 -16.34 -47.76 -26.10
N GLY A 8 -16.45 -46.57 -25.49
CA GLY A 8 -17.45 -46.30 -24.46
C GLY A 8 -17.25 -44.98 -23.71
N ASP A 9 -18.04 -43.97 -24.10
CA ASP A 9 -18.15 -42.61 -23.59
C ASP A 9 -18.10 -42.40 -22.07
N HIS A 10 -17.54 -41.26 -21.64
CA HIS A 10 -18.25 -40.30 -20.78
C HIS A 10 -17.46 -38.99 -20.58
N CYS A 11 -18.16 -37.87 -20.83
CA CYS A 11 -18.02 -36.56 -20.17
C CYS A 11 -16.66 -35.83 -20.30
N GLY A 12 -16.55 -34.61 -20.81
CA GLY A 12 -17.53 -33.62 -21.17
C GLY A 12 -16.76 -32.35 -21.57
N SER A 13 -17.29 -31.66 -22.58
CA SER A 13 -16.93 -30.32 -23.04
C SER A 13 -16.53 -29.39 -21.90
N PHE A 14 -15.24 -29.06 -21.76
CA PHE A 14 -14.82 -27.89 -21.01
C PHE A 14 -14.79 -26.68 -21.95
N ALA A 15 -15.91 -25.98 -21.90
CA ALA A 15 -16.20 -24.75 -22.63
C ALA A 15 -15.07 -23.72 -22.50
N VAL A 16 -14.32 -23.54 -23.58
CA VAL A 16 -13.29 -22.50 -23.83
C VAL A 16 -13.88 -21.07 -23.75
N LYS A 17 -15.19 -20.91 -23.52
CA LYS A 17 -15.89 -19.62 -23.41
C LYS A 17 -15.71 -18.90 -22.07
N GLY A 18 -15.22 -19.58 -21.01
CA GLY A 18 -15.06 -18.99 -19.67
C GLY A 18 -13.73 -18.25 -19.44
N PHE A 19 -12.65 -18.71 -20.06
CA PHE A 19 -11.30 -18.21 -19.78
C PHE A 19 -11.03 -16.84 -20.43
N LEU A 20 -11.47 -16.65 -21.67
CA LEU A 20 -11.34 -15.37 -22.39
C LEU A 20 -12.16 -14.23 -21.74
N ARG A 21 -13.32 -14.53 -21.14
CA ARG A 21 -14.10 -13.52 -20.39
C ARG A 21 -13.42 -13.09 -19.07
N ARG A 22 -12.63 -13.96 -18.43
CA ARG A 22 -11.84 -13.62 -17.24
C ARG A 22 -10.60 -12.79 -17.59
N LEU A 23 -9.94 -13.08 -18.72
CA LEU A 23 -8.82 -12.30 -19.22
C LEU A 23 -9.23 -10.89 -19.67
N LEU A 24 -10.39 -10.72 -20.29
CA LEU A 24 -10.89 -9.39 -20.67
C LEU A 24 -11.38 -8.55 -19.47
N LYS A 25 -11.89 -9.17 -18.40
CA LYS A 25 -12.14 -8.46 -17.12
C LYS A 25 -10.87 -8.04 -16.40
N SER A 26 -9.73 -8.69 -16.69
CA SER A 26 -8.42 -8.32 -16.14
C SER A 26 -7.81 -7.09 -16.81
N LEU A 27 -8.31 -6.68 -17.99
CA LEU A 27 -7.74 -5.58 -18.77
C LEU A 27 -8.55 -4.28 -18.71
N THR A 28 -9.78 -4.30 -18.18
CA THR A 28 -10.52 -3.06 -17.86
C THR A 28 -10.14 -2.46 -16.50
N GLY A 29 -9.25 -3.11 -15.74
CA GLY A 29 -8.70 -2.62 -14.48
C GLY A 29 -7.32 -1.94 -14.61
N PHE A 30 -6.66 -2.08 -15.75
CA PHE A 30 -5.41 -1.38 -16.04
C PHE A 30 -5.74 0.06 -16.45
N ALA A 31 -5.35 1.02 -15.61
CA ALA A 31 -5.60 2.47 -15.73
C ALA A 31 -6.97 2.99 -15.27
N ARG A 32 -7.52 2.47 -14.17
CA ARG A 32 -8.19 3.39 -13.22
C ARG A 32 -7.11 4.04 -12.37
N THR A 33 -6.59 5.17 -12.82
CA THR A 33 -6.08 6.19 -11.91
C THR A 33 -7.24 6.53 -10.98
N LYS A 34 -7.28 5.88 -9.80
CA LYS A 34 -8.24 6.24 -8.76
C LYS A 34 -7.93 7.70 -8.43
N THR A 35 -8.81 8.61 -8.84
CA THR A 35 -8.72 10.01 -8.44
C THR A 35 -8.78 10.03 -6.91
N ILE A 36 -7.73 10.51 -6.27
CA ILE A 36 -7.66 10.63 -4.82
C ILE A 36 -8.63 11.72 -4.43
N SER A 37 -9.71 11.35 -3.76
CA SER A 37 -10.73 12.24 -3.25
C SER A 37 -10.43 12.66 -1.80
N ARG A 38 -9.73 11.81 -1.04
CA ARG A 38 -9.26 12.07 0.32
C ARG A 38 -7.79 11.71 0.45
N THR A 39 -6.97 12.70 0.80
CA THR A 39 -5.54 12.50 1.04
C THR A 39 -5.33 11.82 2.39
N ALA A 40 -4.39 10.87 2.44
CA ALA A 40 -3.90 10.34 3.70
C ALA A 40 -3.23 11.47 4.50
N LYS A 41 -3.25 11.40 5.83
CA LYS A 41 -2.68 12.43 6.71
C LYS A 41 -1.98 11.80 7.90
N ILE A 42 -0.95 12.47 8.37
CA ILE A 42 -0.22 12.10 9.58
C ILE A 42 -0.25 13.26 10.58
N PHE A 43 -0.51 12.95 11.85
CA PHE A 43 -0.74 13.93 12.90
C PHE A 43 0.34 13.82 13.98
N HIS A 44 0.89 14.95 14.40
CA HIS A 44 1.89 15.08 15.47
C HIS A 44 1.34 15.89 16.65
N GLY A 45 0.08 15.61 17.04
CA GLY A 45 -0.67 16.37 18.03
C GLY A 45 -1.50 17.47 17.36
N ASP A 46 -1.10 18.71 17.59
CA ASP A 46 -1.71 19.95 17.09
C ASP A 46 -1.39 20.27 15.61
N TYR A 47 -0.55 19.45 15.00
CA TYR A 47 -0.07 19.66 13.64
C TYR A 47 -0.25 18.41 12.78
N ALA A 48 -0.65 18.59 11.52
CA ALA A 48 -0.75 17.51 10.54
C ALA A 48 -0.29 17.94 9.14
N TYR A 49 0.07 16.95 8.34
CA TYR A 49 0.38 17.13 6.92
C TYR A 49 -0.06 15.92 6.11
N ASP A 50 -0.17 16.14 4.80
CA ASP A 50 -0.66 15.15 3.86
C ASP A 50 0.43 14.12 3.53
N LEU A 51 -0.01 12.86 3.45
CA LEU A 51 0.75 11.72 3.01
C LEU A 51 0.45 11.47 1.53
N ILE A 52 1.48 11.61 0.69
CA ILE A 52 1.43 11.44 -0.75
C ILE A 52 1.53 9.94 -1.05
N PRO A 53 0.70 9.39 -1.94
CA PRO A 53 0.81 7.99 -2.33
C PRO A 53 2.16 7.67 -2.98
N ASP A 54 2.55 6.40 -2.86
CA ASP A 54 3.82 5.86 -3.37
C ASP A 54 5.04 6.58 -2.79
N THR A 55 4.91 7.02 -1.54
CA THR A 55 6.01 7.56 -0.73
C THR A 55 6.18 6.74 0.55
N ALA A 56 7.33 6.94 1.19
CA ALA A 56 7.60 6.40 2.51
C ALA A 56 8.45 7.34 3.34
N ILE A 57 8.20 7.29 4.64
CA ILE A 57 8.97 7.99 5.66
C ILE A 57 9.75 6.93 6.42
N ASN A 58 11.06 6.87 6.24
CA ASN A 58 11.91 5.82 6.83
C ASN A 58 12.33 6.11 8.28
N ASP A 59 12.24 7.36 8.73
CA ASP A 59 12.42 7.76 10.12
C ASP A 59 11.70 9.10 10.44
N PHE A 60 11.41 9.35 11.72
CA PHE A 60 10.89 10.63 12.22
C PHE A 60 11.88 11.31 13.19
N MET A 61 13.19 11.13 12.97
CA MET A 61 14.20 11.71 13.86
C MET A 61 14.08 13.24 13.86
N ASN A 62 14.25 13.84 15.04
CA ASN A 62 14.12 15.28 15.27
C ASN A 62 12.73 15.87 14.98
N MET A 63 11.69 15.04 14.97
CA MET A 63 10.30 15.48 14.84
C MET A 63 9.52 15.23 16.11
N ARG A 64 8.41 15.96 16.30
CA ARG A 64 7.41 15.61 17.31
C ARG A 64 6.90 14.19 17.05
N ARG A 65 6.45 13.51 18.10
CA ARG A 65 5.91 12.16 17.97
C ARG A 65 4.61 12.17 17.15
N VAL A 66 4.46 11.17 16.28
CA VAL A 66 3.19 10.90 15.59
C VAL A 66 2.16 10.39 16.59
N THR A 67 0.95 10.91 16.50
CA THR A 67 -0.17 10.68 17.42
C THR A 67 -1.30 9.90 16.75
N SER A 68 -1.55 10.15 15.47
CA SER A 68 -2.53 9.39 14.68
C SER A 68 -2.21 9.47 13.19
N VAL A 69 -2.82 8.56 12.42
CA VAL A 69 -2.70 8.49 10.96
C VAL A 69 -4.09 8.23 10.37
N ASP A 70 -4.45 9.01 9.36
CA ASP A 70 -5.66 8.83 8.54
C ASP A 70 -5.23 8.32 7.17
N ALA A 71 -5.83 7.23 6.72
CA ALA A 71 -5.46 6.60 5.46
C ALA A 71 -6.03 7.30 4.23
N GLY A 72 -7.04 8.16 4.35
CA GLY A 72 -7.73 8.74 3.20
C GLY A 72 -8.17 7.66 2.21
N ASP A 73 -7.78 7.78 0.94
CA ASP A 73 -8.02 6.76 -0.09
C ASP A 73 -6.87 5.74 -0.26
N CYS A 74 -5.84 5.79 0.59
CA CYS A 74 -4.62 4.98 0.52
C CYS A 74 -4.64 3.78 1.47
N TYR A 75 -3.66 2.90 1.31
CA TYR A 75 -3.22 1.98 2.35
C TYR A 75 -1.99 2.57 3.04
N VAL A 76 -1.98 2.56 4.37
CA VAL A 76 -0.85 3.06 5.15
C VAL A 76 -0.36 1.97 6.09
N CYS A 77 0.90 1.60 5.97
CA CYS A 77 1.56 0.68 6.90
C CYS A 77 2.41 1.48 7.86
N ILE A 78 2.21 1.24 9.15
CA ILE A 78 2.85 1.97 10.24
C ILE A 78 3.73 0.99 10.99
N PHE A 79 4.99 1.37 11.20
CA PHE A 79 5.98 0.58 11.92
C PHE A 79 6.38 1.30 13.20
N GLU A 80 6.55 0.54 14.29
CA GLU A 80 6.92 1.11 15.58
C GLU A 80 8.33 1.69 15.60
N LYS A 81 9.26 1.17 14.78
CA LYS A 81 10.67 1.59 14.72
C LYS A 81 11.04 2.18 13.35
N PRO A 82 12.12 2.97 13.28
CA PRO A 82 12.68 3.42 12.01
C PRO A 82 13.04 2.26 11.08
N LEU A 83 13.23 2.58 9.81
CA LEU A 83 13.70 1.67 8.76
C LEU A 83 12.81 0.42 8.60
N TYR A 84 11.49 0.61 8.76
CA TYR A 84 10.46 -0.40 8.61
C TYR A 84 10.63 -1.59 9.57
N GLN A 85 11.09 -1.33 10.79
CA GLN A 85 11.33 -2.36 11.81
C GLN A 85 10.30 -2.32 12.95
N GLY A 86 10.34 -3.35 13.80
CA GLY A 86 9.44 -3.47 14.97
C GLY A 86 8.08 -4.09 14.64
N GLY A 87 7.12 -3.91 15.54
CA GLY A 87 5.72 -4.22 15.27
C GLY A 87 5.19 -3.34 14.15
N TYR A 88 4.19 -3.84 13.42
CA TYR A 88 3.54 -3.08 12.36
C TYR A 88 2.07 -3.43 12.28
N PHE A 89 1.29 -2.52 11.72
CA PHE A 89 -0.08 -2.75 11.30
C PHE A 89 -0.38 -1.91 10.06
N ILE A 90 -1.44 -2.27 9.36
CA ILE A 90 -1.85 -1.62 8.12
C ILE A 90 -3.27 -1.10 8.32
N ILE A 91 -3.47 0.17 8.00
CA ILE A 91 -4.79 0.77 7.87
C ILE A 91 -5.15 0.93 6.39
N GLY A 92 -6.41 0.68 6.07
CA GLY A 92 -6.97 0.77 4.72
C GLY A 92 -7.74 2.07 4.46
N PRO A 93 -8.23 2.25 3.22
CA PRO A 93 -8.96 3.46 2.85
C PRO A 93 -10.15 3.76 3.77
N GLY A 94 -10.24 5.01 4.25
CA GLY A 94 -11.27 5.50 5.16
C GLY A 94 -11.02 5.20 6.63
N GLU A 95 -9.96 4.47 6.97
CA GLU A 95 -9.59 4.16 8.34
C GLU A 95 -8.67 5.21 8.94
N ARG A 96 -8.79 5.38 10.26
CA ARG A 96 -7.91 6.20 11.08
C ARG A 96 -7.46 5.38 12.28
N ALA A 97 -6.20 5.52 12.66
CA ALA A 97 -5.66 4.89 13.86
C ALA A 97 -4.88 5.89 14.70
N ASP A 98 -5.10 5.85 16.01
CA ASP A 98 -4.23 6.48 16.99
C ASP A 98 -2.99 5.61 17.21
N VAL A 99 -1.82 6.23 17.30
CA VAL A 99 -0.55 5.51 17.32
C VAL A 99 0.26 5.75 18.60
N GLY A 100 0.56 4.65 19.28
CA GLY A 100 1.43 4.61 20.46
C GLY A 100 2.92 4.80 20.12
N ALA A 101 3.32 4.33 18.95
CA ALA A 101 4.66 4.46 18.42
C ALA A 101 4.60 4.44 16.90
N CYS A 102 5.43 5.26 16.26
CA CYS A 102 5.55 5.35 14.82
C CYS A 102 6.97 5.80 14.48
N GLY A 103 7.79 4.86 14.05
CA GLY A 103 9.16 5.10 13.65
C GLY A 103 9.32 5.19 12.13
N SER A 104 8.44 4.56 11.34
CA SER A 104 8.42 4.69 9.88
C SER A 104 7.04 4.37 9.30
N VAL A 105 6.76 4.89 8.11
CA VAL A 105 5.46 4.78 7.44
C VAL A 105 5.65 4.54 5.94
N ILE A 106 4.78 3.72 5.37
CA ILE A 106 4.73 3.47 3.92
C ILE A 106 3.31 3.73 3.44
N VAL A 107 3.18 4.50 2.36
CA VAL A 107 1.89 4.96 1.82
C VAL A 107 1.78 4.46 0.39
N GLY A 108 0.74 3.69 0.10
CA GLY A 108 0.54 3.13 -1.25
C GLY A 108 -0.92 3.14 -1.67
N MET A 109 -1.16 3.27 -2.98
CA MET A 109 -2.50 3.13 -3.54
C MET A 109 -2.99 1.67 -3.55
N GLN A 110 -2.09 0.72 -3.31
CA GLN A 110 -2.35 -0.71 -3.29
C GLN A 110 -1.67 -1.34 -2.08
N LYS A 111 -2.22 -2.47 -1.62
CA LYS A 111 -1.55 -3.30 -0.62
C LYS A 111 -0.18 -3.73 -1.16
N PHE A 112 0.83 -3.71 -0.31
CA PHE A 112 2.19 -4.12 -0.66
C PHE A 112 2.70 -5.14 0.36
N SER A 113 3.73 -5.90 -0.03
CA SER A 113 4.33 -6.91 0.84
C SER A 113 5.24 -6.25 1.87
N VAL A 114 4.86 -6.31 3.15
CA VAL A 114 5.66 -5.76 4.27
C VAL A 114 7.02 -6.44 4.39
N ASN A 115 7.08 -7.75 4.14
CA ASN A 115 8.33 -8.52 4.21
C ASN A 115 9.42 -7.99 3.28
N MET A 116 9.03 -7.40 2.16
CA MET A 116 9.94 -6.78 1.21
C MET A 116 10.64 -5.56 1.81
N ALA A 117 9.90 -4.68 2.50
CA ALA A 117 10.47 -3.50 3.17
C ALA A 117 11.36 -3.90 4.36
N ARG A 118 10.94 -4.91 5.13
CA ARG A 118 11.64 -5.35 6.34
C ARG A 118 13.00 -5.98 6.08
N LYS A 119 13.10 -6.84 5.06
CA LYS A 119 14.29 -7.68 4.82
C LYS A 119 15.55 -6.84 4.59
N ASN A 120 15.41 -5.75 3.85
CA ASN A 120 16.54 -4.89 3.48
C ASN A 120 16.48 -3.51 4.14
N ALA A 121 15.52 -3.28 5.06
CA ALA A 121 15.28 -1.98 5.66
C ALA A 121 15.14 -0.85 4.61
N ARG A 122 14.59 -1.20 3.44
CA ARG A 122 14.53 -0.34 2.25
C ARG A 122 13.36 -0.74 1.36
N LEU A 123 12.72 0.23 0.76
CA LEU A 123 11.65 0.00 -0.21
C LEU A 123 12.14 -0.20 -1.65
N PRO A 124 11.31 -0.82 -2.52
CA PRO A 124 11.58 -0.84 -3.96
C PRO A 124 11.60 0.56 -4.56
N ASP A 125 12.34 0.72 -5.65
CA ASP A 125 12.60 2.00 -6.33
C ASP A 125 11.36 2.77 -6.80
N ARG A 126 10.18 2.11 -6.83
CA ARG A 126 8.91 2.78 -7.15
C ARG A 126 8.46 3.76 -6.05
N PHE A 127 8.90 3.56 -4.81
CA PHE A 127 8.53 4.41 -3.69
C PHE A 127 9.56 5.52 -3.53
N TRP A 128 9.09 6.74 -3.37
CA TRP A 128 9.97 7.81 -2.93
C TRP A 128 10.15 7.76 -1.42
N GLU A 129 11.32 7.28 -1.00
CA GLU A 129 11.70 7.17 0.40
C GLU A 129 12.47 8.41 0.87
N LEU A 130 12.04 8.98 2.00
CA LEU A 130 12.64 10.17 2.63
C LEU A 130 12.62 10.02 4.16
N SER A 131 13.47 10.77 4.85
CA SER A 131 13.28 11.00 6.29
C SER A 131 12.11 11.96 6.51
N GLY A 132 11.52 11.96 7.69
CA GLY A 132 10.36 12.78 8.00
C GLY A 132 10.60 14.30 7.82
N PRO A 133 11.75 14.87 8.25
CA PRO A 133 12.06 16.27 7.97
C PRO A 133 12.19 16.57 6.47
N MET A 134 12.83 15.68 5.70
CA MET A 134 12.96 15.84 4.24
C MET A 134 11.60 15.74 3.55
N TYR A 135 10.76 14.81 4.00
CA TYR A 135 9.41 14.66 3.51
C TYR A 135 8.61 15.95 3.69
N GLN A 136 8.66 16.57 4.87
CA GLN A 136 7.98 17.84 5.10
C GLN A 136 8.52 18.95 4.22
N TRP A 137 9.83 19.05 4.07
CA TRP A 137 10.46 20.04 3.20
C TRP A 137 9.98 19.92 1.75
N HIS A 138 9.82 18.70 1.23
CA HIS A 138 9.42 18.46 -0.15
C HIS A 138 7.91 18.56 -0.39
N PHE A 139 7.08 18.11 0.54
CA PHE A 139 5.65 17.90 0.30
C PHE A 139 4.73 18.72 1.22
N ALA A 140 5.21 19.16 2.37
CA ALA A 140 4.41 19.91 3.34
C ALA A 140 4.67 21.42 3.22
N ALA A 141 4.64 21.96 1.99
CA ALA A 141 4.70 23.40 1.74
C ALA A 141 3.45 24.08 2.32
N GLY A 142 3.48 24.37 3.63
CA GLY A 142 2.39 24.96 4.39
C GLY A 142 1.99 24.08 5.57
N TYR A 143 2.43 24.46 6.77
CA TYR A 143 1.92 23.87 7.99
C TYR A 143 0.40 24.14 8.07
N ARG A 144 -0.41 23.09 8.15
CA ARG A 144 -1.83 23.22 8.51
C ARG A 144 -1.95 22.94 10.01
N TYR A 145 -2.20 24.00 10.77
CA TYR A 145 -2.67 23.87 12.15
C TYR A 145 -4.07 23.27 12.11
N VAL A 146 -4.29 22.25 12.93
CA VAL A 146 -5.57 21.52 13.02
C VAL A 146 -6.52 22.25 13.96
#